data_AF-A0A5K3EFB8-F1
#
_entry.id   AF-A0A5K3EFB8-F1
#
_cell.length_a   1.000
_cell.length_b   1.000
_cell.length_c   1.000
_cell.angle_alpha   90.00
_cell.angle_beta   90.00
_cell.angle_gamma   90.00
#
_symmetry.space_group_name_H-M   'P 1'
#
loop_
_entity.id
_entity.type
_entity.pdbx_description
1 polymer ?
#
loop_
_entity_poly.entity_id
_entity_poly.type
_entity_poly.pdbx_seq_one_letter_code
_entity_poly.pdbx_strand_id
1 'polypeptide(L)'
;MEEKFKCLVEWMQVIAYSTKSVSFGQDEYEFSDEAVQRLKTKIAEVITRSREETSKMEDIQGLLATKDRQIFYLKKMISRLVQGLRRSNEAEQDTSKESENSEAQKRLHYLESQLEEARMQLAQFEKGSSHPTLESSALHESFRQSLADLLNRSGWICVDSEEGILGVVSRVLITLSSKTEACSSLQSRLTEMKAKLSDFERKIADDDYRIEHLEDENSKLCAQLSRSSHKSVEFSPCTVDLEGCNAKLIQFLHELQDQLSIDPVLFSQMGITDQRELVLENISKLTAPSPAKSDCDLAPRLHKRIQRLQDELMSRDLQLKSHNQKVAKLEEQLAAARKGETEANEKQAFAEQRIARYRKTEAEATKLKKEISQLKTQVKENSEFQMHLEEKLERIVELEGTVKNLEEIRHRQASKIGELIAARDAEQAATSRKLLQQEESQRIRFTNELHETNQLLEQLSKEAHELRNFRSVVGRLLGMRVDQLAAPNKEIIHGVERLLKEAGGNCQSRSTAFSARSVSPRKALHSSSARIGFTHEYCEEGYAGTPYHRSHPDFIGRDKSRR
;
A
#
# COMPACT_ATOMS: atom_id res chain seq x y z
N MET A 1 -31.86 -49.38 30.84
CA MET A 1 -32.04 -50.05 29.53
C MET A 1 -33.41 -49.79 28.91
N GLU A 2 -34.31 -49.02 29.54
CA GLU A 2 -35.71 -48.89 29.08
C GLU A 2 -35.98 -47.75 28.07
N GLU A 3 -35.16 -46.70 28.00
CA GLU A 3 -35.42 -45.59 27.05
C GLU A 3 -35.07 -45.92 25.59
N LYS A 4 -34.07 -46.78 25.35
CA LYS A 4 -33.67 -47.17 23.98
C LYS A 4 -34.71 -48.05 23.27
N PHE A 5 -35.56 -48.74 24.03
CA PHE A 5 -36.64 -49.55 23.46
C PHE A 5 -37.91 -48.74 23.17
N LYS A 6 -38.10 -47.60 23.84
CA LYS A 6 -39.28 -46.74 23.62
C LYS A 6 -39.28 -46.13 22.21
N CYS A 7 -38.14 -45.61 21.74
CA CYS A 7 -38.01 -45.12 20.37
C CYS A 7 -38.19 -46.23 19.32
N LEU A 8 -37.77 -47.47 19.63
CA LEU A 8 -37.94 -48.60 18.70
C LEU A 8 -39.42 -49.00 18.57
N VAL A 9 -40.16 -48.99 19.68
CA VAL A 9 -41.60 -49.28 19.69
C VAL A 9 -42.40 -48.17 19.00
N GLU A 10 -42.04 -46.90 19.20
CA GLU A 10 -42.64 -45.77 18.50
C GLU A 10 -42.38 -45.83 16.99
N TRP A 11 -41.17 -46.21 16.56
CA TRP A 11 -40.85 -46.43 15.14
C TRP A 11 -41.62 -47.62 14.54
N MET A 12 -41.74 -48.73 15.29
CA MET A 12 -42.49 -49.90 14.84
C MET A 12 -43.99 -49.61 14.74
N GLN A 13 -44.55 -48.76 15.60
CA GLN A 13 -45.94 -48.30 15.48
C GLN A 13 -46.15 -47.44 14.23
N VAL A 14 -45.23 -46.53 13.90
CA VAL A 14 -45.34 -45.72 12.67
C VAL A 14 -45.30 -46.60 11.42
N ILE A 15 -44.44 -47.62 11.38
CA ILE A 15 -44.35 -48.56 10.26
C ILE A 15 -45.62 -49.42 10.18
N ALA A 16 -46.12 -49.94 11.30
CA ALA A 16 -47.32 -50.77 11.33
C ALA A 16 -48.60 -49.99 10.94
N TYR A 17 -48.68 -48.70 11.26
CA TYR A 17 -49.81 -47.84 10.85
C TYR A 17 -49.67 -47.27 9.44
N SER A 18 -48.46 -47.19 8.87
CA SER A 18 -48.28 -46.76 7.46
C SER A 18 -48.41 -47.89 6.44
N THR A 19 -48.33 -49.16 6.86
CA THR A 19 -48.51 -50.33 5.98
C THR A 19 -49.90 -50.94 6.06
N LYS A 20 -50.94 -50.12 6.21
CA LYS A 20 -52.32 -50.58 5.97
C LYS A 20 -52.43 -50.90 4.48
N SER A 21 -52.40 -52.19 4.15
CA SER A 21 -52.61 -52.71 2.81
C SER A 21 -53.97 -52.22 2.30
N VAL A 22 -53.93 -51.30 1.34
CA VAL A 22 -55.10 -50.94 0.53
C VAL A 22 -55.49 -52.19 -0.23
N SER A 23 -56.60 -52.80 0.17
CA SER A 23 -57.26 -53.85 -0.59
C SER A 23 -57.65 -53.26 -1.94
N PHE A 24 -57.07 -53.80 -3.01
CA PHE A 24 -57.49 -53.54 -4.39
C PHE A 24 -58.93 -54.04 -4.56
N GLY A 25 -59.89 -53.15 -4.38
CA GLY A 25 -61.20 -53.26 -5.00
C GLY A 25 -61.07 -52.82 -6.46
N GLN A 26 -61.55 -53.66 -7.38
CA GLN A 26 -61.77 -53.28 -8.77
C GLN A 26 -62.86 -52.20 -8.82
N ASP A 27 -62.45 -50.94 -8.70
CA ASP A 27 -63.28 -49.82 -9.16
C ASP A 27 -62.60 -49.24 -10.40
N GLU A 28 -63.24 -49.40 -11.54
CA GLU A 28 -62.95 -48.64 -12.75
C GLU A 28 -63.10 -47.16 -12.42
N TYR A 29 -61.99 -46.51 -12.08
CA TYR A 29 -61.93 -45.06 -11.98
C TYR A 29 -61.97 -44.49 -13.40
N GLU A 30 -63.19 -44.24 -13.90
CA GLU A 30 -63.38 -43.24 -14.94
C GLU A 30 -62.88 -41.90 -14.39
N PHE A 31 -61.65 -41.51 -14.76
CA PHE A 31 -61.17 -40.16 -14.51
C PHE A 31 -62.17 -39.21 -15.19
N SER A 32 -62.93 -38.46 -14.39
CA SER A 32 -63.80 -37.38 -14.86
C SER A 32 -63.03 -36.55 -15.89
N ASP A 33 -63.61 -36.35 -17.07
CA ASP A 33 -63.03 -35.57 -18.16
C ASP A 33 -62.56 -34.17 -17.67
N GLU A 34 -63.20 -33.65 -16.63
CA GLU A 34 -62.82 -32.42 -15.95
C GLU A 34 -61.45 -32.48 -15.24
N ALA A 35 -61.11 -33.61 -14.61
CA ALA A 35 -59.80 -33.82 -13.99
C ALA A 35 -58.68 -33.91 -15.05
N VAL A 36 -58.97 -34.55 -16.18
CA VAL A 36 -58.06 -34.63 -17.33
C VAL A 36 -57.86 -33.25 -17.95
N GLN A 37 -58.93 -32.46 -18.10
CA GLN A 37 -58.84 -31.10 -18.62
C GLN A 37 -58.04 -30.18 -17.70
N ARG A 38 -58.24 -30.24 -16.37
CA ARG A 38 -57.45 -29.48 -15.39
C ARG A 38 -55.97 -29.86 -15.43
N LEU A 39 -55.66 -31.15 -15.62
CA LEU A 39 -54.28 -31.61 -15.77
C LEU A 39 -53.67 -31.08 -17.07
N LYS A 40 -54.40 -31.11 -18.20
CA LYS A 40 -53.97 -30.52 -19.47
C LYS A 40 -53.68 -29.02 -19.35
N THR A 41 -54.53 -28.26 -18.65
CA THR A 41 -54.30 -26.83 -18.42
C THR A 41 -53.05 -26.60 -17.58
N LYS A 42 -52.86 -27.37 -16.50
CA LYS A 42 -51.65 -27.28 -15.67
C LYS A 42 -50.38 -27.65 -16.43
N ILE A 43 -50.43 -28.67 -17.28
CA ILE A 43 -49.30 -29.05 -18.15
C ILE A 43 -49.01 -27.91 -19.13
N ALA A 44 -50.03 -27.31 -19.75
CA ALA A 44 -49.87 -26.18 -20.66
C ALA A 44 -49.23 -24.98 -19.94
N GLU A 45 -49.68 -24.63 -18.74
CA GLU A 45 -49.10 -23.54 -17.92
C GLU A 45 -47.64 -23.83 -17.51
N VAL A 46 -47.30 -25.07 -17.19
CA VAL A 46 -45.92 -25.46 -16.89
C VAL A 46 -45.04 -25.35 -18.13
N ILE A 47 -45.55 -25.74 -19.30
CA ILE A 47 -44.83 -25.60 -20.57
C ILE A 47 -44.61 -24.13 -20.93
N THR A 48 -45.61 -23.26 -20.76
CA THR A 48 -45.43 -21.82 -21.04
C THR A 48 -44.44 -21.19 -20.07
N ARG A 49 -44.54 -21.50 -18.77
CA ARG A 49 -43.61 -21.01 -17.74
C ARG A 49 -42.18 -21.49 -17.99
N SER A 50 -42.01 -22.75 -18.39
CA SER A 50 -40.71 -23.30 -18.79
C SER A 50 -40.13 -22.58 -20.02
N ARG A 51 -40.96 -22.26 -21.03
CA ARG A 51 -40.52 -21.48 -22.20
C ARG A 51 -40.10 -20.05 -21.86
N GLU A 52 -40.83 -19.40 -20.96
CA GLU A 52 -40.45 -18.07 -20.44
C GLU A 52 -39.13 -18.11 -19.67
N GLU A 53 -38.91 -19.14 -18.85
CA GLU A 53 -37.64 -19.35 -18.14
C GLU A 53 -36.48 -19.61 -19.09
N THR A 54 -36.69 -20.37 -20.18
CA THR A 54 -35.66 -20.55 -21.21
C THR A 54 -35.33 -19.24 -21.93
N SER A 55 -36.33 -18.40 -22.23
CA SER A 55 -36.10 -17.08 -22.83
C SER A 55 -35.29 -16.16 -21.90
N LYS A 56 -35.62 -16.14 -20.61
CA LYS A 56 -34.85 -15.37 -19.61
C LYS A 56 -33.42 -15.88 -19.48
N MET A 57 -33.20 -17.20 -19.61
CA MET A 57 -31.88 -17.81 -19.58
C MET A 57 -31.04 -17.39 -20.79
N GLU A 58 -31.64 -17.34 -21.98
CA GLU A 58 -31.00 -16.83 -23.21
C GLU A 58 -30.64 -15.35 -23.09
N ASP A 59 -31.52 -14.52 -22.53
CA ASP A 59 -31.24 -13.09 -22.27
C ASP A 59 -30.07 -12.91 -21.31
N ILE A 60 -30.02 -13.69 -20.23
CA ILE A 60 -28.91 -13.67 -19.26
C ILE A 60 -27.61 -14.12 -19.94
N GLN A 61 -27.64 -15.17 -20.77
CA GLN A 61 -26.46 -15.59 -21.54
C GLN A 61 -25.97 -14.51 -22.50
N GLY A 62 -26.88 -13.81 -23.17
CA GLY A 62 -26.56 -12.67 -24.03
C GLY A 62 -25.86 -11.55 -23.25
N LEU A 63 -26.42 -11.17 -22.10
CA LEU A 63 -25.81 -10.19 -21.19
C LEU A 63 -24.42 -10.63 -20.71
N LEU A 64 -24.25 -11.90 -20.34
CA LEU A 64 -22.97 -12.44 -19.90
C LEU A 64 -21.91 -12.36 -21.00
N ALA A 65 -22.26 -12.72 -22.24
CA ALA A 65 -21.38 -12.59 -23.40
C ALA A 65 -20.98 -11.12 -23.67
N THR A 66 -21.89 -10.15 -23.47
CA THR A 66 -21.53 -8.73 -23.59
C THR A 66 -20.56 -8.28 -22.50
N LYS A 67 -20.73 -8.77 -21.26
CA LYS A 67 -19.82 -8.46 -20.15
C LYS A 67 -18.45 -9.07 -20.35
N ASP A 68 -18.36 -10.28 -20.87
CA ASP A 68 -17.08 -10.91 -21.21
C ASP A 68 -16.31 -10.13 -22.29
N ARG A 69 -17.00 -9.58 -23.30
CA ARG A 69 -16.39 -8.67 -24.28
C ARG A 69 -15.87 -7.38 -23.64
N GLN A 70 -16.61 -6.80 -22.70
CA GLN A 70 -16.16 -5.61 -21.95
C GLN A 70 -14.91 -5.93 -21.10
N ILE A 71 -14.92 -7.05 -20.38
CA ILE A 71 -13.79 -7.52 -19.58
C ILE A 71 -12.56 -7.74 -20.47
N PHE A 72 -12.73 -8.34 -21.64
CA PHE A 72 -11.65 -8.53 -22.62
C PHE A 72 -11.04 -7.20 -23.06
N TYR A 73 -11.88 -6.20 -23.36
CA TYR A 73 -11.41 -4.86 -23.76
C TYR A 73 -10.64 -4.16 -22.63
N LEU A 74 -11.16 -4.21 -21.40
CA LEU A 74 -10.50 -3.66 -20.22
C LEU A 74 -9.15 -4.34 -19.94
N LYS A 75 -9.09 -5.68 -20.02
CA LYS A 75 -7.83 -6.43 -19.91
C LYS A 75 -6.81 -5.98 -20.95
N LYS A 76 -7.24 -5.79 -22.20
CA LYS A 76 -6.37 -5.30 -23.27
C LYS A 76 -5.85 -3.88 -23.02
N MET A 77 -6.68 -2.99 -22.48
CA MET A 77 -6.26 -1.64 -22.09
C MET A 77 -5.25 -1.69 -20.93
N ILE A 78 -5.52 -2.49 -19.90
CA ILE A 78 -4.60 -2.67 -18.77
C ILE A 78 -3.25 -3.19 -19.25
N SER A 79 -3.22 -4.21 -20.12
CA SER A 79 -1.96 -4.72 -20.68
C SER A 79 -1.18 -3.65 -21.45
N ARG A 80 -1.86 -2.76 -22.19
CA ARG A 80 -1.20 -1.63 -22.88
C ARG A 80 -0.64 -0.61 -21.90
N LEU A 81 -1.38 -0.27 -20.85
CA LEU A 81 -0.91 0.66 -19.81
C LEU A 81 0.27 0.08 -19.04
N VAL A 82 0.22 -1.20 -18.66
CA VAL A 82 1.31 -1.92 -18.00
C VAL A 82 2.56 -1.97 -18.89
N GLN A 83 2.39 -2.21 -20.19
CA GLN A 83 3.51 -2.20 -21.13
C GLN A 83 4.08 -0.78 -21.34
N GLY A 84 3.22 0.25 -21.34
CA GLY A 84 3.65 1.66 -21.35
C GLY A 84 4.44 2.02 -20.08
N LEU A 85 3.97 1.57 -18.92
CA LEU A 85 4.66 1.79 -17.64
C LEU A 85 6.02 1.08 -17.60
N ARG A 86 6.10 -0.17 -18.07
CA ARG A 86 7.39 -0.88 -18.16
C ARG A 86 8.38 -0.18 -19.07
N ARG A 87 7.93 0.32 -20.23
CA ARG A 87 8.80 1.09 -21.15
C ARG A 87 9.22 2.44 -20.55
N SER A 88 8.36 3.09 -19.77
CA SER A 88 8.71 4.31 -19.01
C SER A 88 9.75 4.01 -17.93
N ASN A 89 9.56 2.92 -17.18
CA ASN A 89 10.50 2.48 -16.16
C ASN A 89 11.85 2.05 -16.75
N GLU A 90 11.85 1.36 -17.90
CA GLU A 90 13.08 0.95 -18.60
C GLU A 90 13.84 2.18 -19.15
N ALA A 91 13.12 3.21 -19.64
CA ALA A 91 13.73 4.47 -20.07
C ALA A 91 14.31 5.30 -18.90
N GLU A 92 13.69 5.24 -17.72
CA GLU A 92 14.19 5.88 -16.49
C GLU A 92 15.34 5.08 -15.84
N GLN A 93 15.35 3.75 -15.99
CA GLN A 93 16.34 2.88 -15.35
C GLN A 93 17.69 2.80 -16.08
N ASP A 94 17.74 3.16 -17.37
CA ASP A 94 18.99 3.27 -18.15
C ASP A 94 19.65 4.65 -18.10
N THR A 95 19.02 5.66 -17.49
CA THR A 95 19.58 7.03 -17.41
C THR A 95 19.67 7.63 -16.01
N SER A 96 19.07 7.02 -14.98
CA SER A 96 18.96 7.70 -13.68
C SER A 96 19.16 6.78 -12.47
N LYS A 97 20.41 6.63 -12.02
CA LYS A 97 20.72 6.46 -10.58
C LYS A 97 22.00 7.16 -10.12
N GLU A 98 22.98 7.41 -11.00
CA GLU A 98 24.21 8.14 -10.63
C GLU A 98 24.30 9.57 -11.21
N SER A 99 23.64 9.87 -12.34
CA SER A 99 23.68 11.21 -12.95
C SER A 99 22.73 12.20 -12.25
N GLU A 100 21.48 11.80 -11.99
CA GLU A 100 20.46 12.70 -11.42
C GLU A 100 20.76 13.09 -9.98
N ASN A 101 21.43 12.25 -9.18
CA ASN A 101 21.76 12.61 -7.80
C ASN A 101 22.90 13.67 -7.76
N SER A 102 23.89 13.56 -8.66
CA SER A 102 24.94 14.56 -8.84
C SER A 102 24.40 15.86 -9.45
N GLU A 103 23.47 15.78 -10.40
CA GLU A 103 22.88 16.96 -11.04
C GLU A 103 21.86 17.66 -10.15
N ALA A 104 21.06 16.91 -9.39
CA ALA A 104 20.19 17.45 -8.34
C ALA A 104 20.99 18.06 -7.18
N GLN A 105 22.11 17.47 -6.76
CA GLN A 105 23.01 18.10 -5.78
C GLN A 105 23.65 19.38 -6.31
N LYS A 106 24.12 19.40 -7.56
CA LYS A 106 24.63 20.62 -8.19
C LYS A 106 23.55 21.70 -8.30
N ARG A 107 22.32 21.30 -8.61
CA ARG A 107 21.17 22.21 -8.72
C ARG A 107 20.70 22.72 -7.35
N LEU A 108 20.74 21.89 -6.31
CA LEU A 108 20.49 22.30 -4.93
C LEU A 108 21.56 23.29 -4.45
N HIS A 109 22.85 22.99 -4.66
CA HIS A 109 23.92 23.90 -4.27
C HIS A 109 23.86 25.23 -5.03
N TYR A 110 23.45 25.21 -6.31
CA TYR A 110 23.21 26.42 -7.09
C TYR A 110 22.03 27.24 -6.54
N LEU A 111 20.92 26.58 -6.21
CA LEU A 111 19.75 27.22 -5.62
C LEU A 111 20.03 27.75 -4.21
N GLU A 112 20.82 27.05 -3.39
CA GLU A 112 21.28 27.51 -2.08
C GLU A 112 22.16 28.75 -2.20
N SER A 113 23.07 28.78 -3.19
CA SER A 113 23.88 29.96 -3.48
C SER A 113 23.02 31.16 -3.90
N GLN A 114 21.99 30.94 -4.73
CA GLN A 114 21.06 32.01 -5.10
C GLN A 114 20.20 32.49 -3.94
N LEU A 115 19.81 31.57 -3.04
CA LEU A 115 19.02 31.89 -1.87
C LEU A 115 19.85 32.70 -0.86
N GLU A 116 21.13 32.37 -0.71
CA GLU A 116 22.05 33.15 0.11
C GLU A 116 22.35 34.53 -0.50
N GLU A 117 22.47 34.63 -1.82
CA GLU A 117 22.58 35.91 -2.52
C GLU A 117 21.31 36.77 -2.36
N ALA A 118 20.13 36.17 -2.47
CA ALA A 118 18.85 36.85 -2.22
C ALA A 118 18.71 37.30 -0.76
N ARG A 119 19.18 36.50 0.21
CA ARG A 119 19.23 36.89 1.63
C ARG A 119 20.18 38.07 1.87
N MET A 120 21.35 38.06 1.22
CA MET A 120 22.30 39.16 1.29
C MET A 120 21.75 40.45 0.67
N GLN A 121 20.99 40.34 -0.43
CA GLN A 121 20.27 41.48 -1.01
C GLN A 121 19.17 41.98 -0.09
N LEU A 122 18.35 41.11 0.50
CA LEU A 122 17.32 41.48 1.49
C LEU A 122 17.92 42.19 2.72
N ALA A 123 19.06 41.71 3.22
CA ALA A 123 19.78 42.36 4.33
C ALA A 123 20.37 43.73 3.96
N GLN A 124 20.65 43.98 2.68
CA GLN A 124 21.04 45.30 2.16
C GLN A 124 19.83 46.24 2.03
N PHE A 125 18.67 45.72 1.64
CA PHE A 125 17.41 46.50 1.58
C PHE A 125 16.90 46.88 2.98
N GLU A 126 17.00 45.99 3.98
CA GLU A 126 16.65 46.33 5.38
C GLU A 126 17.53 47.45 5.96
N LYS A 127 18.80 47.55 5.53
CA LYS A 127 19.70 48.64 5.92
C LYS A 127 19.50 49.95 5.15
N GLY A 128 18.79 49.92 4.01
CA GLY A 128 18.50 51.08 3.16
C GLY A 128 17.09 51.67 3.32
N SER A 129 16.23 51.04 4.11
CA SER A 129 14.80 51.37 4.24
C SER A 129 14.55 52.62 5.10
N SER A 130 14.78 53.80 4.53
CA SER A 130 14.28 55.10 5.05
C SER A 130 13.52 55.89 3.98
N HIS A 131 12.85 55.21 3.05
CA HIS A 131 11.91 55.85 2.12
C HIS A 131 10.73 54.90 1.80
N PRO A 132 9.50 55.19 2.24
CA PRO A 132 8.34 54.47 1.76
C PRO A 132 7.84 55.10 0.45
N THR A 133 7.34 54.27 -0.47
CA THR A 133 6.04 54.36 -1.19
C THR A 133 6.12 53.80 -2.63
N LEU A 134 7.28 53.72 -3.28
CA LEU A 134 7.41 53.21 -4.66
C LEU A 134 7.87 51.74 -4.77
N GLU A 135 8.80 51.30 -3.92
CA GLU A 135 9.34 49.92 -3.98
C GLU A 135 8.32 48.86 -3.53
N SER A 136 7.44 49.18 -2.58
CA SER A 136 6.37 48.25 -2.14
C SER A 136 5.36 47.94 -3.24
N SER A 137 5.13 48.88 -4.17
CA SER A 137 4.21 48.68 -5.30
C SER A 137 4.83 47.79 -6.36
N ALA A 138 6.12 48.01 -6.68
CA ALA A 138 6.86 47.17 -7.62
C ALA A 138 7.02 45.72 -7.13
N LEU A 139 7.22 45.52 -5.82
CA LEU A 139 7.27 44.20 -5.21
C LEU A 139 5.92 43.48 -5.26
N HIS A 140 4.83 44.20 -4.99
CA HIS A 140 3.47 43.62 -5.07
C HIS A 140 3.12 43.20 -6.50
N GLU A 141 3.50 43.99 -7.50
CA GLU A 141 3.30 43.64 -8.91
C GLU A 141 4.13 42.41 -9.31
N SER A 142 5.41 42.36 -8.90
CA SER A 142 6.30 41.22 -9.19
C SER A 142 5.81 39.91 -8.55
N PHE A 143 5.27 39.98 -7.33
CA PHE A 143 4.69 38.83 -6.64
C PHE A 143 3.43 38.33 -7.34
N ARG A 144 2.54 39.25 -7.75
CA ARG A 144 1.32 38.89 -8.48
C ARG A 144 1.63 38.24 -9.82
N GLN A 145 2.61 38.76 -10.55
CA GLN A 145 3.03 38.19 -11.82
C GLN A 145 3.67 36.80 -11.62
N SER A 146 4.50 36.63 -10.60
CA SER A 146 5.05 35.31 -10.24
C SER A 146 3.97 34.29 -9.87
N LEU A 147 2.93 34.72 -9.16
CA LEU A 147 1.82 33.86 -8.77
C LEU A 147 0.94 33.49 -9.98
N ALA A 148 0.65 34.44 -10.87
CA ALA A 148 -0.08 34.19 -12.10
C ALA A 148 0.68 33.25 -13.06
N ASP A 149 2.00 33.44 -13.20
CA ASP A 149 2.89 32.53 -13.93
C ASP A 149 2.88 31.12 -13.35
N LEU A 150 2.90 30.98 -12.01
CA LEU A 150 2.83 29.69 -11.35
C LEU A 150 1.50 28.98 -11.62
N LEU A 151 0.39 29.71 -11.52
CA LEU A 151 -0.95 29.18 -11.83
C LEU A 151 -1.05 28.76 -13.30
N ASN A 152 -0.53 29.57 -14.23
CA ASN A 152 -0.45 29.23 -15.66
C ASN A 152 0.41 27.99 -15.93
N ARG A 153 1.57 27.85 -15.28
CA ARG A 153 2.42 26.65 -15.37
C ARG A 153 1.72 25.40 -14.87
N SER A 154 0.86 25.53 -13.87
CA SER A 154 0.02 24.43 -13.36
C SER A 154 -1.22 24.14 -14.22
N GLY A 155 -1.35 24.78 -15.39
CA GLY A 155 -2.43 24.55 -16.35
C GLY A 155 -3.69 25.37 -16.11
N TRP A 156 -3.67 26.32 -15.16
CA TRP A 156 -4.78 27.21 -14.87
C TRP A 156 -4.60 28.55 -15.57
N ILE A 157 -5.49 28.88 -16.50
CA ILE A 157 -5.45 30.15 -17.22
C ILE A 157 -5.69 31.29 -16.22
N CYS A 158 -4.63 32.06 -15.94
CA CYS A 158 -4.60 33.17 -15.01
C CYS A 158 -4.15 34.45 -15.71
N VAL A 159 -4.87 35.55 -15.45
CA VAL A 159 -4.51 36.90 -15.88
C VAL A 159 -3.87 37.60 -14.69
N ASP A 160 -2.88 38.46 -14.94
CA ASP A 160 -2.10 39.16 -13.91
C ASP A 160 -2.90 40.27 -13.16
N SER A 161 -4.23 40.15 -13.09
CA SER A 161 -5.12 40.97 -12.27
C SER A 161 -5.41 40.32 -10.91
N GLU A 162 -5.69 41.12 -9.87
CA GLU A 162 -5.92 40.61 -8.51
C GLU A 162 -7.16 39.74 -8.47
N GLU A 163 -8.22 40.24 -9.10
CA GLU A 163 -9.49 39.55 -9.23
C GLU A 163 -9.35 38.29 -10.10
N GLY A 164 -8.47 38.32 -11.11
CA GLY A 164 -8.17 37.18 -11.96
C GLY A 164 -7.47 36.06 -11.19
N ILE A 165 -6.44 36.41 -10.44
CA ILE A 165 -5.71 35.51 -9.54
C ILE A 165 -6.62 34.92 -8.47
N LEU A 166 -7.36 35.77 -7.73
CA LEU A 166 -8.28 35.31 -6.68
C LEU A 166 -9.38 34.40 -7.22
N GLY A 167 -9.89 34.71 -8.43
CA GLY A 167 -10.87 33.87 -9.12
C GLY A 167 -10.31 32.50 -9.49
N VAL A 168 -9.07 32.43 -9.99
CA VAL A 168 -8.41 31.15 -10.31
C VAL A 168 -8.13 30.35 -9.04
N VAL A 169 -7.57 30.97 -7.99
CA VAL A 169 -7.29 30.32 -6.71
C VAL A 169 -8.58 29.76 -6.09
N SER A 170 -9.68 30.52 -6.14
CA SER A 170 -10.98 30.05 -5.65
C SER A 170 -11.47 28.83 -6.43
N ARG A 171 -11.31 28.78 -7.76
CA ARG A 171 -11.65 27.61 -8.57
C ARG A 171 -10.76 26.41 -8.26
N VAL A 172 -9.47 26.63 -8.05
CA VAL A 172 -8.52 25.57 -7.63
C VAL A 172 -8.97 24.98 -6.30
N LEU A 173 -9.33 25.81 -5.32
CA LEU A 173 -9.80 25.37 -4.01
C LEU A 173 -11.11 24.57 -4.10
N ILE A 174 -12.09 25.02 -4.88
CA ILE A 174 -13.35 24.29 -5.12
C ILE A 174 -13.08 22.94 -5.80
N THR A 175 -12.15 22.91 -6.76
CA THR A 175 -11.78 21.67 -7.44
C THR A 175 -11.10 20.72 -6.47
N LEU A 176 -10.17 21.20 -5.64
CA LEU A 176 -9.51 20.40 -4.61
C LEU A 176 -10.51 19.86 -3.57
N SER A 177 -11.46 20.68 -3.11
CA SER A 177 -12.49 20.21 -2.16
C SER A 177 -13.36 19.13 -2.79
N SER A 178 -13.83 19.32 -4.03
CA SER A 178 -14.63 18.31 -4.74
C SER A 178 -13.87 16.99 -4.96
N LYS A 179 -12.56 17.06 -5.24
CA LYS A 179 -11.70 15.87 -5.36
C LYS A 179 -11.50 15.19 -4.00
N THR A 180 -11.37 15.97 -2.93
CA THR A 180 -11.25 15.45 -1.56
C THR A 180 -12.52 14.72 -1.12
N GLU A 181 -13.70 15.28 -1.43
CA GLU A 181 -15.00 14.64 -1.20
C GLU A 181 -15.13 13.34 -2.02
N ALA A 182 -14.73 13.36 -3.29
CA ALA A 182 -14.71 12.16 -4.14
C ALA A 182 -13.77 11.08 -3.59
N CYS A 183 -12.59 11.45 -3.09
CA CYS A 183 -11.67 10.51 -2.44
C CYS A 183 -12.27 9.94 -1.15
N SER A 184 -12.93 10.76 -0.34
CA SER A 184 -13.60 10.32 0.89
C SER A 184 -14.74 9.35 0.60
N SER A 185 -15.52 9.59 -0.46
CA SER A 185 -16.57 8.68 -0.93
C SER A 185 -16.01 7.35 -1.48
N LEU A 186 -14.90 7.39 -2.21
CA LEU A 186 -14.23 6.17 -2.64
C LEU A 186 -13.65 5.39 -1.46
N GLN A 187 -13.09 6.07 -0.47
CA GLN A 187 -12.55 5.46 0.74
C GLN A 187 -13.65 4.78 1.56
N SER A 188 -14.80 5.42 1.76
CA SER A 188 -15.93 4.79 2.45
C SER A 188 -16.42 3.53 1.72
N ARG A 189 -16.53 3.60 0.39
CA ARG A 189 -16.92 2.43 -0.43
C ARG A 189 -15.88 1.30 -0.37
N LEU A 190 -14.59 1.63 -0.29
CA LEU A 190 -13.52 0.66 -0.12
C LEU A 190 -13.63 -0.01 1.25
N THR A 191 -13.89 0.74 2.33
CA THR A 191 -14.10 0.17 3.67
C THR A 191 -15.33 -0.73 3.74
N GLU A 192 -16.43 -0.37 3.06
CA GLU A 192 -17.62 -1.22 2.96
C GLU A 192 -17.33 -2.52 2.20
N MET A 193 -16.62 -2.43 1.07
CA MET A 193 -16.25 -3.60 0.28
C MET A 193 -15.29 -4.53 1.04
N LYS A 194 -14.37 -3.95 1.83
CA LYS A 194 -13.48 -4.70 2.73
C LYS A 194 -14.28 -5.44 3.80
N ALA A 195 -15.28 -4.80 4.42
CA ALA A 195 -16.14 -5.46 5.40
C ALA A 195 -16.93 -6.62 4.77
N LYS A 196 -17.47 -6.43 3.56
CA LYS A 196 -18.17 -7.50 2.81
C LYS A 196 -17.24 -8.68 2.48
N LEU A 197 -15.99 -8.42 2.11
CA LEU A 197 -15.00 -9.47 1.88
C LEU A 197 -14.73 -10.28 3.15
N SER A 198 -14.50 -9.61 4.29
CA SER A 198 -14.30 -10.30 5.57
C SER A 198 -15.52 -11.11 6.01
N ASP A 199 -16.74 -10.66 5.70
CA ASP A 199 -17.96 -11.46 5.94
C ASP A 199 -18.04 -12.68 5.02
N PHE A 200 -17.59 -12.57 3.76
CA PHE A 200 -17.51 -13.73 2.86
C PHE A 200 -16.43 -14.72 3.30
N GLU A 201 -15.25 -14.26 3.72
CA GLU A 201 -14.19 -15.11 4.28
C GLU A 201 -14.71 -15.91 5.49
N ARG A 202 -15.48 -15.27 6.38
CA ARG A 202 -16.11 -15.95 7.51
C ARG A 202 -17.10 -17.03 7.06
N LYS A 203 -17.95 -16.73 6.07
CA LYS A 203 -18.91 -17.71 5.52
C LYS A 203 -18.21 -18.89 4.86
N ILE A 204 -17.11 -18.66 4.15
CA ILE A 204 -16.31 -19.73 3.54
C ILE A 204 -15.74 -20.63 4.63
N ALA A 205 -15.20 -20.06 5.72
CA ALA A 205 -14.71 -20.86 6.84
C ALA A 205 -15.80 -21.70 7.52
N ASP A 206 -17.01 -21.15 7.68
CA ASP A 206 -18.16 -21.89 8.23
C ASP A 206 -18.61 -23.03 7.29
N ASP A 207 -18.63 -22.79 5.97
CA ASP A 207 -18.96 -23.82 4.99
C ASP A 207 -17.89 -24.91 4.92
N ASP A 208 -16.60 -24.57 5.00
CA ASP A 208 -15.49 -25.54 5.05
C ASP A 208 -15.62 -26.46 6.29
N TYR A 209 -15.92 -25.88 7.46
CA TYR A 209 -16.19 -26.67 8.68
C TYR A 209 -17.37 -27.61 8.50
N ARG A 210 -18.44 -27.17 7.82
CA ARG A 210 -19.62 -28.00 7.54
C ARG A 210 -19.33 -29.12 6.54
N ILE A 211 -18.49 -28.86 5.54
CA ILE A 211 -18.04 -29.87 4.58
C ILE A 211 -17.23 -30.94 5.29
N GLU A 212 -16.26 -30.55 6.13
CA GLU A 212 -15.43 -31.49 6.90
C GLU A 212 -16.29 -32.41 7.78
N HIS A 213 -17.32 -31.86 8.45
CA HIS A 213 -18.26 -32.66 9.23
C HIS A 213 -19.04 -33.68 8.37
N LEU A 214 -19.52 -33.28 7.19
CA LEU A 214 -20.23 -34.17 6.27
C LEU A 214 -19.31 -35.24 5.67
N GLU A 215 -18.05 -34.93 5.42
CA GLU A 215 -17.05 -35.89 4.96
C GLU A 215 -16.76 -36.97 6.01
N ASP A 216 -16.70 -36.59 7.29
CA ASP A 216 -16.54 -37.54 8.40
C ASP A 216 -17.78 -38.45 8.55
N GLU A 217 -19.00 -37.89 8.45
CA GLU A 217 -20.24 -38.70 8.44
C GLU A 217 -20.29 -39.66 7.25
N ASN A 218 -19.92 -39.21 6.05
CA ASN A 218 -19.90 -40.05 4.86
C ASN A 218 -18.85 -41.15 4.97
N SER A 219 -17.69 -40.85 5.54
CA SER A 219 -16.65 -41.84 5.84
C SER A 219 -17.16 -42.92 6.81
N LYS A 220 -17.92 -42.53 7.84
CA LYS A 220 -18.58 -43.47 8.76
C LYS A 220 -19.61 -44.35 8.05
N LEU A 221 -20.43 -43.78 7.17
CA LEU A 221 -21.42 -44.53 6.38
C LEU A 221 -20.77 -45.50 5.39
N CYS A 222 -19.69 -45.08 4.72
CA CYS A 222 -18.92 -45.93 3.82
C CYS A 222 -18.30 -47.11 4.57
N ALA A 223 -17.73 -46.88 5.76
CA ALA A 223 -17.22 -47.94 6.61
C ALA A 223 -18.32 -48.92 7.07
N GLN A 224 -19.56 -48.46 7.28
CA GLN A 224 -20.70 -49.32 7.59
C GLN A 224 -21.14 -50.16 6.38
N LEU A 225 -21.18 -49.56 5.19
CA LEU A 225 -21.51 -50.25 3.93
C LEU A 225 -20.47 -51.32 3.57
N SER A 226 -19.18 -51.04 3.77
CA SER A 226 -18.14 -52.05 3.56
C SER A 226 -18.33 -53.24 4.51
N ARG A 227 -18.74 -53.01 5.77
CA ARG A 227 -19.01 -54.10 6.73
C ARG A 227 -20.28 -54.89 6.40
N SER A 228 -21.29 -54.28 5.77
CA SER A 228 -22.53 -54.97 5.36
C SER A 228 -22.40 -55.69 4.01
N SER A 229 -21.57 -55.18 3.10
CA SER A 229 -21.28 -55.79 1.79
C SER A 229 -20.58 -57.15 1.91
N HIS A 230 -19.86 -57.42 3.01
CA HIS A 230 -19.28 -58.73 3.29
C HIS A 230 -20.32 -59.79 3.73
N LYS A 231 -21.62 -59.46 3.74
CA LYS A 231 -22.72 -60.38 4.12
C LYS A 231 -23.72 -60.69 3.00
N SER A 232 -23.51 -60.24 1.77
CA SER A 232 -24.47 -60.44 0.67
C SER A 232 -23.88 -61.22 -0.51
N VAL A 233 -24.25 -62.51 -0.54
CA VAL A 233 -24.56 -63.40 -1.68
C VAL A 233 -23.84 -63.15 -3.00
N GLU A 234 -22.93 -64.08 -3.33
CA GLU A 234 -22.45 -64.35 -4.69
C GLU A 234 -23.63 -64.70 -5.61
N PHE A 235 -23.90 -63.85 -6.60
CA PHE A 235 -24.73 -64.24 -7.73
C PHE A 235 -23.85 -64.92 -8.78
N SER A 236 -23.99 -66.23 -8.90
CA SER A 236 -23.43 -67.01 -10.01
C SER A 236 -24.21 -66.72 -11.29
N PRO A 237 -23.56 -66.38 -12.42
CA PRO A 237 -24.25 -66.21 -13.70
C PRO A 237 -24.58 -67.59 -14.26
N CYS A 238 -25.88 -67.89 -14.34
CA CYS A 238 -26.41 -69.12 -14.91
C CYS A 238 -26.52 -68.99 -16.43
N THR A 239 -25.39 -69.01 -17.14
CA THR A 239 -25.38 -69.19 -18.60
C THR A 239 -25.28 -70.68 -18.89
N VAL A 240 -26.43 -71.35 -18.98
CA VAL A 240 -26.51 -72.74 -19.44
C VAL A 240 -26.21 -72.74 -20.95
N ASP A 241 -25.22 -73.55 -21.31
CA ASP A 241 -24.65 -73.83 -22.64
C ASP A 241 -25.71 -74.02 -23.75
N LEU A 242 -25.98 -72.93 -24.49
CA LEU A 242 -26.87 -72.91 -25.66
C LEU A 242 -26.24 -73.62 -26.88
N GLU A 243 -24.91 -73.67 -26.95
CA GLU A 243 -24.17 -74.27 -28.07
C GLU A 243 -24.29 -75.80 -28.05
N GLY A 244 -24.26 -76.41 -26.85
CA GLY A 244 -24.45 -77.84 -26.66
C GLY A 244 -25.85 -78.35 -27.03
N CYS A 245 -26.88 -77.51 -26.95
CA CYS A 245 -28.24 -77.87 -27.37
C CYS A 245 -28.41 -77.84 -28.90
N ASN A 246 -27.74 -76.90 -29.57
CA ASN A 246 -27.84 -76.76 -31.02
C ASN A 246 -27.13 -77.91 -31.76
N ALA A 247 -26.00 -78.39 -31.22
CA ALA A 247 -25.28 -79.54 -31.77
C ALA A 247 -26.11 -80.84 -31.77
N LYS A 248 -26.91 -81.07 -30.71
CA LYS A 248 -27.77 -82.26 -30.59
C LYS A 248 -28.93 -82.28 -31.59
N LEU A 249 -29.46 -81.12 -31.94
CA LEU A 249 -30.54 -81.00 -32.93
C LEU A 249 -30.07 -81.33 -34.35
N ILE A 250 -28.87 -80.85 -34.72
CA ILE A 250 -28.25 -81.13 -36.03
C ILE A 250 -27.99 -82.64 -36.18
N GLN A 251 -27.51 -83.29 -35.11
CA GLN A 251 -27.28 -84.73 -35.09
C GLN A 251 -28.56 -85.53 -35.34
N PHE A 252 -29.67 -85.16 -34.71
CA PHE A 252 -30.97 -85.83 -34.89
C PHE A 252 -31.55 -85.67 -36.30
N LEU A 253 -31.37 -84.50 -36.94
CA LEU A 253 -31.84 -84.29 -38.32
C LEU A 253 -31.04 -85.13 -39.34
N HIS A 254 -29.75 -85.33 -39.11
CA HIS A 254 -28.93 -86.25 -39.92
C HIS A 254 -29.33 -87.72 -39.71
N GLU A 255 -29.68 -88.14 -38.49
CA GLU A 255 -30.18 -89.51 -38.25
C GLU A 255 -31.50 -89.79 -39.01
N LEU A 256 -32.39 -88.79 -39.12
CA LEU A 256 -33.64 -88.92 -39.87
C LEU A 256 -33.44 -88.90 -41.39
N GLN A 257 -32.45 -88.16 -41.87
CA GLN A 257 -32.06 -88.14 -43.27
C GLN A 257 -31.64 -89.53 -43.76
N ASP A 258 -30.84 -90.24 -42.96
CA ASP A 258 -30.39 -91.60 -43.25
C ASP A 258 -31.56 -92.60 -43.31
N GLN A 259 -32.57 -92.42 -42.45
CA GLN A 259 -33.76 -93.28 -42.43
C GLN A 259 -34.74 -93.01 -43.59
N LEU A 260 -34.79 -91.78 -44.11
CA LEU A 260 -35.72 -91.38 -45.17
C LEU A 260 -35.10 -91.44 -46.57
N SER A 261 -33.84 -91.90 -46.69
CA SER A 261 -33.09 -92.02 -47.95
C SER A 261 -33.05 -90.71 -48.77
N ILE A 262 -32.91 -89.58 -48.08
CA ILE A 262 -32.81 -88.25 -48.70
C ILE A 262 -31.34 -88.03 -49.14
N ASP A 263 -31.13 -87.45 -50.34
CA ASP A 263 -29.79 -87.23 -50.88
C ASP A 263 -28.89 -86.44 -49.91
N PRO A 264 -27.79 -87.04 -49.41
CA PRO A 264 -26.93 -86.44 -48.39
C PRO A 264 -26.22 -85.17 -48.84
N VAL A 265 -25.99 -85.02 -50.15
CA VAL A 265 -25.30 -83.85 -50.70
C VAL A 265 -26.22 -82.63 -50.67
N LEU A 266 -27.50 -82.82 -51.00
CA LEU A 266 -28.51 -81.77 -50.94
C LEU A 266 -28.88 -81.42 -49.50
N PHE A 267 -29.05 -82.43 -48.62
CA PHE A 267 -29.47 -82.21 -47.23
C PHE A 267 -28.46 -81.36 -46.45
N SER A 268 -27.16 -81.62 -46.61
CA SER A 268 -26.09 -80.90 -45.89
C SER A 268 -25.89 -79.45 -46.37
N GLN A 269 -26.41 -79.09 -47.55
CA GLN A 269 -26.33 -77.73 -48.10
C GLN A 269 -27.54 -76.86 -47.72
N MET A 270 -28.57 -77.46 -47.13
CA MET A 270 -29.79 -76.77 -46.70
C MET A 270 -29.65 -76.23 -45.27
N GLY A 271 -30.35 -75.13 -44.96
CA GLY A 271 -30.43 -74.63 -43.58
C GLY A 271 -31.20 -75.59 -42.68
N ILE A 272 -30.95 -75.56 -41.36
CA ILE A 272 -31.56 -76.46 -40.37
C ILE A 272 -33.11 -76.45 -40.43
N THR A 273 -33.70 -75.29 -40.73
CA THR A 273 -35.15 -75.14 -40.90
C THR A 273 -35.65 -75.88 -42.14
N ASP A 274 -34.93 -75.77 -43.26
CA ASP A 274 -35.30 -76.36 -44.54
C ASP A 274 -35.09 -77.89 -44.53
N GLN A 275 -34.04 -78.36 -43.84
CA GLN A 275 -33.79 -79.78 -43.56
C GLN A 275 -34.98 -80.41 -42.82
N ARG A 276 -35.50 -79.71 -41.79
CA ARG A 276 -36.66 -80.15 -41.02
C ARG A 276 -37.94 -80.19 -41.86
N GLU A 277 -38.16 -79.19 -42.74
CA GLU A 277 -39.36 -79.13 -43.58
C GLU A 277 -39.38 -80.24 -44.65
N LEU A 278 -38.25 -80.52 -45.27
CA LEU A 278 -38.10 -81.59 -46.27
C LEU A 278 -38.38 -82.99 -45.68
N VAL A 279 -37.91 -83.24 -44.45
CA VAL A 279 -38.20 -84.47 -43.70
C VAL A 279 -39.70 -84.62 -43.44
N LEU A 280 -40.37 -83.55 -43.03
CA LEU A 280 -41.81 -83.55 -42.76
C LEU A 280 -42.65 -83.76 -44.04
N GLU A 281 -42.24 -83.18 -45.16
CA GLU A 281 -42.96 -83.31 -46.43
C GLU A 281 -42.92 -84.76 -46.96
N ASN A 282 -41.79 -85.45 -46.87
CA ASN A 282 -41.67 -86.85 -47.27
C ASN A 282 -42.50 -87.80 -46.40
N ILE A 283 -42.56 -87.56 -45.09
CA ILE A 283 -43.43 -88.33 -44.17
C ILE A 283 -44.92 -88.13 -44.53
N SER A 284 -45.31 -86.91 -44.94
CA SER A 284 -46.69 -86.62 -45.33
C SER A 284 -47.13 -87.34 -46.62
N LYS A 285 -46.22 -87.49 -47.59
CA LYS A 285 -46.48 -88.20 -48.86
C LYS A 285 -46.69 -89.70 -48.69
N LEU A 286 -46.14 -90.29 -47.63
CA LEU A 286 -46.29 -91.71 -47.29
C LEU A 286 -47.64 -92.06 -46.63
N THR A 287 -48.48 -91.07 -46.27
CA THR A 287 -49.62 -91.28 -45.37
C THR A 287 -51.01 -90.99 -46.01
N ALA A 288 -51.11 -90.79 -47.33
CA ALA A 288 -52.39 -90.42 -47.98
C ALA A 288 -53.29 -91.64 -48.35
N PRO A 289 -54.56 -91.73 -47.88
CA PRO A 289 -55.53 -92.77 -48.29
C PRO A 289 -56.36 -92.40 -49.53
N SER A 290 -56.66 -93.40 -50.37
CA SER A 290 -57.50 -93.34 -51.60
C SER A 290 -59.03 -93.30 -51.32
N PRO A 291 -59.87 -92.59 -52.12
CA PRO A 291 -61.31 -92.44 -51.84
C PRO A 291 -62.21 -93.24 -52.80
N ALA A 292 -62.99 -94.20 -52.29
CA ALA A 292 -64.26 -94.60 -52.90
C ALA A 292 -65.07 -95.51 -51.94
N LYS A 293 -66.32 -95.11 -51.62
CA LYS A 293 -67.55 -95.96 -51.63
C LYS A 293 -68.75 -95.32 -50.90
N SER A 294 -69.91 -95.38 -51.58
CA SER A 294 -71.30 -95.67 -51.15
C SER A 294 -72.04 -94.86 -50.06
N ASP A 295 -73.29 -94.51 -50.37
CA ASP A 295 -74.17 -93.61 -49.59
C ASP A 295 -75.09 -94.28 -48.53
N CYS A 296 -75.01 -95.61 -48.30
CA CYS A 296 -75.86 -96.28 -47.29
C CYS A 296 -75.22 -96.38 -45.89
N ASP A 297 -73.89 -96.26 -45.77
CA ASP A 297 -73.24 -95.95 -44.47
C ASP A 297 -72.88 -94.46 -44.36
N LEU A 298 -73.52 -93.60 -45.17
CA LEU A 298 -73.25 -92.16 -45.19
C LEU A 298 -73.65 -91.50 -43.87
N ALA A 299 -74.78 -91.87 -43.26
CA ALA A 299 -75.21 -91.31 -41.98
C ALA A 299 -74.24 -91.63 -40.82
N PRO A 300 -73.83 -92.89 -40.56
CA PRO A 300 -72.81 -93.18 -39.55
C PRO A 300 -71.41 -92.65 -39.94
N ARG A 301 -71.07 -92.54 -41.23
CA ARG A 301 -69.82 -91.90 -41.68
C ARG A 301 -69.80 -90.39 -41.52
N LEU A 302 -70.92 -89.72 -41.78
CA LEU A 302 -71.15 -88.30 -41.52
C LEU A 302 -71.13 -88.04 -40.02
N HIS A 303 -71.75 -88.90 -39.21
CA HIS A 303 -71.67 -88.77 -37.75
C HIS A 303 -70.23 -88.94 -37.23
N LYS A 304 -69.50 -89.97 -37.70
CA LYS A 304 -68.06 -90.12 -37.44
C LYS A 304 -67.21 -88.97 -38.01
N ARG A 305 -67.67 -88.28 -39.06
CA ARG A 305 -66.99 -87.11 -39.63
C ARG A 305 -67.26 -85.86 -38.81
N ILE A 306 -68.49 -85.64 -38.35
CA ILE A 306 -68.88 -84.56 -37.46
C ILE A 306 -68.13 -84.70 -36.13
N GLN A 307 -68.09 -85.90 -35.55
CA GLN A 307 -67.31 -86.17 -34.33
C GLN A 307 -65.83 -85.85 -34.53
N ARG A 308 -65.21 -86.33 -35.61
CA ARG A 308 -63.81 -86.01 -35.94
C ARG A 308 -63.60 -84.51 -36.12
N LEU A 309 -64.51 -83.80 -36.80
CA LEU A 309 -64.42 -82.36 -36.98
C LEU A 309 -64.62 -81.60 -35.66
N GLN A 310 -65.46 -82.09 -34.74
CA GLN A 310 -65.60 -81.55 -33.40
C GLN A 310 -64.34 -81.78 -32.57
N ASP A 311 -63.76 -82.99 -32.60
CA ASP A 311 -62.51 -83.29 -31.90
C ASP A 311 -61.34 -82.46 -32.48
N GLU A 312 -61.29 -82.28 -33.81
CA GLU A 312 -60.34 -81.39 -34.49
C GLU A 312 -60.55 -79.92 -34.08
N LEU A 313 -61.80 -79.44 -34.01
CA LEU A 313 -62.13 -78.10 -33.55
C LEU A 313 -61.70 -77.89 -32.09
N MET A 314 -62.03 -78.83 -31.20
CA MET A 314 -61.65 -78.79 -29.78
C MET A 314 -60.13 -78.84 -29.61
N SER A 315 -59.44 -79.64 -30.42
CA SER A 315 -57.97 -79.68 -30.45
C SER A 315 -57.38 -78.34 -30.92
N ARG A 316 -57.97 -77.71 -31.94
CA ARG A 316 -57.55 -76.38 -32.44
C ARG A 316 -57.83 -75.29 -31.41
N ASP A 317 -58.97 -75.33 -30.72
CA ASP A 317 -59.29 -74.42 -29.61
C ASP A 317 -58.31 -74.57 -28.45
N LEU A 318 -57.90 -75.81 -28.12
CA LEU A 318 -56.88 -76.05 -27.12
C LEU A 318 -55.51 -75.48 -27.54
N GLN A 319 -55.14 -75.66 -28.82
CA GLN A 319 -53.91 -75.08 -29.39
C GLN A 319 -53.94 -73.54 -29.38
N LEU A 320 -55.06 -72.93 -29.78
CA LEU A 320 -55.25 -71.47 -29.72
C LEU A 320 -55.13 -70.96 -28.28
N LYS A 321 -55.76 -71.63 -27.31
CA LYS A 321 -55.60 -71.30 -25.88
C LYS A 321 -54.14 -71.40 -25.43
N SER A 322 -53.42 -72.45 -25.85
CA SER A 322 -51.99 -72.61 -25.54
C SER A 322 -51.13 -71.52 -26.20
N HIS A 323 -51.38 -71.16 -27.45
CA HIS A 323 -50.69 -70.08 -28.14
C HIS A 323 -50.96 -68.73 -27.49
N ASN A 324 -52.21 -68.42 -27.14
CA ASN A 324 -52.56 -67.20 -26.42
C ASN A 324 -51.86 -67.12 -25.05
N GLN A 325 -51.79 -68.22 -24.31
CA GLN A 325 -51.01 -68.29 -23.06
C GLN A 325 -49.50 -68.06 -23.30
N LYS A 326 -48.95 -68.56 -24.41
CA LYS A 326 -47.54 -68.34 -24.75
C LYS A 326 -47.27 -66.89 -25.15
N VAL A 327 -48.18 -66.26 -25.90
CA VAL A 327 -48.11 -64.83 -26.25
C VAL A 327 -48.14 -63.99 -24.98
N ALA A 328 -49.11 -64.24 -24.08
CA ALA A 328 -49.20 -63.50 -22.82
C ALA A 328 -47.92 -63.61 -21.97
N LYS A 329 -47.31 -64.82 -21.89
CA LYS A 329 -46.01 -65.01 -21.21
C LYS A 329 -44.86 -64.24 -21.86
N LEU A 330 -44.81 -64.21 -23.19
CA LEU A 330 -43.77 -63.47 -23.91
C LEU A 330 -43.96 -61.95 -23.75
N GLU A 331 -45.20 -61.46 -23.76
CA GLU A 331 -45.52 -60.05 -23.50
C GLU A 331 -45.14 -59.64 -22.07
N GLU A 332 -45.41 -60.49 -21.07
CA GLU A 332 -44.99 -60.26 -19.69
C GLU A 332 -43.45 -60.22 -19.55
N GLN A 333 -42.75 -61.17 -20.17
CA GLN A 333 -41.28 -61.18 -20.20
C GLN A 333 -40.71 -59.94 -20.88
N LEU A 334 -41.31 -59.49 -21.98
CA LEU A 334 -40.88 -58.32 -22.71
C LEU A 334 -41.15 -57.03 -21.90
N ALA A 335 -42.28 -56.96 -21.21
CA ALA A 335 -42.56 -55.86 -20.28
C ALA A 335 -41.57 -55.82 -19.10
N ALA A 336 -41.24 -56.98 -18.52
CA ALA A 336 -40.23 -57.09 -17.47
C ALA A 336 -38.84 -56.69 -17.96
N ALA A 337 -38.44 -57.12 -19.17
CA ALA A 337 -37.17 -56.74 -19.77
C ALA A 337 -37.08 -55.22 -20.03
N ARG A 338 -38.14 -54.61 -20.58
CA ARG A 338 -38.22 -53.15 -20.78
C ARG A 338 -38.11 -52.39 -19.47
N LYS A 339 -38.78 -52.85 -18.42
CA LYS A 339 -38.68 -52.25 -17.09
C LYS A 339 -37.24 -52.33 -16.55
N GLY A 340 -36.60 -53.49 -16.68
CA GLY A 340 -35.20 -53.67 -16.29
C GLY A 340 -34.23 -52.75 -17.07
N GLU A 341 -34.45 -52.58 -18.38
CA GLU A 341 -33.67 -51.66 -19.22
C GLU A 341 -33.85 -50.20 -18.78
N THR A 342 -35.09 -49.76 -18.49
CA THR A 342 -35.33 -48.40 -17.98
C THR A 342 -34.66 -48.16 -16.63
N GLU A 343 -34.71 -49.13 -15.70
CA GLU A 343 -34.04 -49.01 -14.41
C GLU A 343 -32.51 -48.98 -14.55
N ALA A 344 -31.94 -49.73 -15.50
CA ALA A 344 -30.52 -49.69 -15.80
C ALA A 344 -30.08 -48.34 -16.40
N ASN A 345 -30.86 -47.81 -17.33
CA ASN A 345 -30.61 -46.50 -17.94
C ASN A 345 -30.70 -45.36 -16.91
N GLU A 346 -31.68 -45.41 -16.00
CA GLU A 346 -31.79 -44.43 -14.90
C GLU A 346 -30.58 -44.49 -13.95
N LYS A 347 -30.13 -45.69 -13.57
CA LYS A 347 -28.93 -45.87 -12.74
C LYS A 347 -27.67 -45.34 -13.44
N GLN A 348 -27.54 -45.57 -14.74
CA GLN A 348 -26.44 -45.03 -15.54
C GLN A 348 -26.48 -43.50 -15.57
N ALA A 349 -27.64 -42.90 -15.84
CA ALA A 349 -27.81 -41.44 -15.85
C ALA A 349 -27.47 -40.81 -14.49
N PHE A 350 -27.87 -41.43 -13.37
CA PHE A 350 -27.48 -40.99 -12.03
C PHE A 350 -25.97 -41.08 -11.79
N ALA A 351 -25.32 -42.15 -12.24
CA ALA A 351 -23.88 -42.31 -12.12
C ALA A 351 -23.12 -41.23 -12.92
N GLU A 352 -23.54 -40.99 -14.17
CA GLU A 352 -22.98 -39.93 -15.03
C GLU A 352 -23.17 -38.54 -14.42
N GLN A 353 -24.36 -38.25 -13.87
CA GLN A 353 -24.62 -37.00 -13.18
C GLN A 353 -23.70 -36.83 -11.96
N ARG A 354 -23.44 -37.90 -11.20
CA ARG A 354 -22.53 -37.86 -10.04
C ARG A 354 -21.09 -37.59 -10.47
N ILE A 355 -20.63 -38.21 -11.55
CA ILE A 355 -19.30 -37.96 -12.13
C ILE A 355 -19.18 -36.51 -12.61
N ALA A 356 -20.21 -35.97 -13.28
CA ALA A 356 -20.21 -34.59 -13.74
C ALA A 356 -20.13 -33.60 -12.56
N ARG A 357 -20.87 -33.85 -11.47
CA ARG A 357 -20.78 -33.04 -10.24
C ARG A 357 -19.39 -33.13 -9.61
N TYR A 358 -18.82 -34.33 -9.51
CA TYR A 358 -17.47 -34.54 -9.00
C TYR A 358 -16.41 -33.77 -9.80
N ARG A 359 -16.48 -33.80 -11.14
CA ARG A 359 -15.57 -33.04 -12.01
C ARG A 359 -15.70 -31.54 -11.80
N LYS A 360 -16.91 -31.03 -11.56
CA LYS A 360 -17.14 -29.61 -11.27
C LYS A 360 -16.50 -29.21 -9.94
N THR A 361 -16.74 -29.99 -8.88
CA THR A 361 -16.14 -29.73 -7.56
C THR A 361 -14.63 -29.87 -7.59
N GLU A 362 -14.08 -30.83 -8.35
CA GLU A 362 -12.64 -30.97 -8.55
C GLU A 362 -12.04 -29.76 -9.27
N ALA A 363 -12.70 -29.27 -10.33
CA ALA A 363 -12.26 -28.05 -11.02
C ALA A 363 -12.26 -26.82 -10.09
N GLU A 364 -13.29 -26.66 -9.26
CA GLU A 364 -13.36 -25.61 -8.24
C GLU A 364 -12.24 -25.75 -7.20
N ALA A 365 -11.99 -26.96 -6.69
CA ALA A 365 -10.89 -27.24 -5.77
C ALA A 365 -9.51 -26.92 -6.37
N THR A 366 -9.28 -27.23 -7.65
CA THR A 366 -8.01 -26.86 -8.33
C THR A 366 -7.87 -25.36 -8.50
N LYS A 367 -8.97 -24.63 -8.71
CA LYS A 367 -8.97 -23.16 -8.79
C LYS A 367 -8.63 -22.55 -7.43
N LEU A 368 -9.27 -23.02 -6.36
CA LEU A 368 -8.99 -22.59 -4.99
C LEU A 368 -7.53 -22.87 -4.59
N LYS A 369 -6.98 -24.04 -4.93
CA LYS A 369 -5.56 -24.36 -4.69
C LYS A 369 -4.60 -23.40 -5.40
N LYS A 370 -4.91 -22.98 -6.62
CA LYS A 370 -4.12 -21.98 -7.36
C LYS A 370 -4.19 -20.61 -6.68
N GLU A 371 -5.37 -20.21 -6.24
CA GLU A 371 -5.59 -18.95 -5.53
C GLU A 371 -4.85 -18.93 -4.18
N ILE A 372 -4.93 -20.01 -3.39
CA ILE A 372 -4.15 -20.17 -2.15
C ILE A 372 -2.65 -20.03 -2.42
N SER A 373 -2.16 -20.64 -3.50
CA SER A 373 -0.73 -20.56 -3.86
C SER A 373 -0.32 -19.12 -4.23
N GLN A 374 -1.19 -18.38 -4.94
CA GLN A 374 -0.96 -16.97 -5.28
C GLN A 374 -1.03 -16.06 -4.06
N LEU A 375 -1.99 -16.27 -3.16
CA LEU A 375 -2.07 -15.52 -1.91
C LEU A 375 -0.84 -15.78 -1.03
N LYS A 376 -0.35 -17.02 -0.98
CA LYS A 376 0.89 -17.35 -0.26
C LYS A 376 2.11 -16.63 -0.82
N THR A 377 2.24 -16.50 -2.15
CA THR A 377 3.32 -15.72 -2.76
C THR A 377 3.18 -14.23 -2.44
N GLN A 378 1.97 -13.67 -2.51
CA GLN A 378 1.71 -12.28 -2.16
C GLN A 378 2.00 -11.98 -0.68
N VAL A 379 1.65 -12.89 0.24
CA VAL A 379 1.98 -12.75 1.66
C VAL A 379 3.49 -12.73 1.88
N LYS A 380 4.24 -13.57 1.15
CA LYS A 380 5.70 -13.57 1.22
C LYS A 380 6.29 -12.25 0.70
N GLU A 381 5.83 -11.78 -0.46
CA GLU A 381 6.25 -10.48 -1.02
C GLU A 381 5.93 -9.32 -0.07
N ASN A 382 4.74 -9.34 0.55
CA ASN A 382 4.36 -8.32 1.53
C ASN A 382 5.23 -8.36 2.79
N SER A 383 5.62 -9.55 3.25
CA SER A 383 6.58 -9.71 4.35
C SER A 383 7.96 -9.14 3.98
N GLU A 384 8.42 -9.33 2.73
CA GLU A 384 9.67 -8.75 2.23
C GLU A 384 9.59 -7.22 2.17
N PHE A 385 8.47 -6.66 1.71
CA PHE A 385 8.24 -5.21 1.75
C PHE A 385 8.19 -4.65 3.18
N GLN A 386 7.59 -5.38 4.13
CA GLN A 386 7.57 -4.99 5.53
C GLN A 386 8.99 -4.91 6.11
N MET A 387 9.83 -5.93 5.88
CA MET A 387 11.23 -5.90 6.33
C MET A 387 11.97 -4.70 5.76
N HIS A 388 11.83 -4.42 4.46
CA HIS A 388 12.45 -3.23 3.86
C HIS A 388 11.92 -1.92 4.45
N LEU A 389 10.64 -1.84 4.78
CA LEU A 389 10.08 -0.65 5.43
C LEU A 389 10.67 -0.47 6.84
N GLU A 390 10.82 -1.55 7.60
CA GLU A 390 11.46 -1.55 8.92
C GLU A 390 12.93 -1.10 8.83
N GLU A 391 13.70 -1.60 7.85
CA GLU A 391 15.08 -1.14 7.58
C GLU A 391 15.15 0.36 7.25
N LYS A 392 14.21 0.88 6.45
CA LYS A 392 14.15 2.31 6.13
C LYS A 392 13.77 3.16 7.34
N LEU A 393 12.88 2.68 8.20
CA LEU A 393 12.52 3.36 9.44
C LEU A 393 13.70 3.41 10.41
N GLU A 394 14.43 2.32 10.57
CA GLU A 394 15.67 2.30 11.37
C GLU A 394 16.68 3.34 10.86
N ARG A 395 16.87 3.41 9.53
CA ARG A 395 17.74 4.42 8.93
C ARG A 395 17.27 5.86 9.18
N ILE A 396 15.96 6.10 9.16
CA ILE A 396 15.40 7.44 9.50
C ILE A 396 15.71 7.79 10.95
N VAL A 397 15.53 6.86 11.88
CA VAL A 397 15.86 7.07 13.31
C VAL A 397 17.34 7.39 13.51
N GLU A 398 18.24 6.68 12.81
CA GLU A 398 19.67 7.01 12.82
C GLU A 398 19.93 8.43 12.32
N LEU A 399 19.33 8.81 11.19
CA LEU A 399 19.50 10.13 10.59
C LEU A 399 18.94 11.23 11.52
N GLU A 400 17.77 11.04 12.13
CA GLU A 400 17.23 11.94 13.15
C GLU A 400 18.19 12.11 14.34
N GLY A 401 18.82 11.02 14.77
CA GLY A 401 19.88 11.07 15.79
C GLY A 401 21.07 11.93 15.35
N THR A 402 21.53 11.79 14.10
CA THR A 402 22.61 12.63 13.57
C THR A 402 22.21 14.10 13.46
N VAL A 403 20.98 14.41 13.05
CA VAL A 403 20.47 15.78 12.97
C VAL A 403 20.42 16.43 14.34
N LYS A 404 19.88 15.74 15.36
CA LYS A 404 19.88 16.24 16.75
C LYS A 404 21.29 16.56 17.26
N ASN A 405 22.26 15.66 17.01
CA ASN A 405 23.65 15.89 17.38
C ASN A 405 24.24 17.14 16.69
N LEU A 406 23.92 17.35 15.41
CA LEU A 406 24.36 18.54 14.66
C LEU A 406 23.69 19.82 15.19
N GLU A 407 22.42 19.77 15.55
CA GLU A 407 21.71 20.89 16.17
C GLU A 407 22.31 21.28 17.52
N GLU A 408 22.67 20.29 18.35
CA GLU A 408 23.37 20.53 19.61
C GLU A 408 24.74 21.20 19.39
N ILE A 409 25.53 20.71 18.43
CA ILE A 409 26.83 21.30 18.09
C ILE A 409 26.63 22.74 17.60
N ARG A 410 25.66 22.98 16.71
CA ARG A 410 25.32 24.32 16.22
C ARG A 410 24.94 25.24 17.37
N HIS A 411 24.11 24.78 18.30
CA HIS A 411 23.69 25.58 19.46
C HIS A 411 24.87 25.92 20.39
N ARG A 412 25.76 24.96 20.66
CA ARG A 412 27.00 25.19 21.43
C ARG A 412 27.91 26.22 20.74
N GLN A 413 28.09 26.11 19.42
CA GLN A 413 28.89 27.05 18.64
C GLN A 413 28.26 28.45 18.62
N ALA A 414 26.95 28.58 18.39
CA ALA A 414 26.25 29.86 18.40
C ALA A 414 26.37 30.55 19.77
N SER A 415 26.21 29.79 20.86
CA SER A 415 26.41 30.29 22.22
C SER A 415 27.85 30.78 22.43
N LYS A 416 28.84 30.01 21.95
CA LYS A 416 30.24 30.40 22.07
C LYS A 416 30.59 31.66 21.27
N ILE A 417 30.04 31.79 20.07
CA ILE A 417 30.18 33.00 19.24
C ILE A 417 29.57 34.20 19.97
N GLY A 418 28.37 34.04 20.55
CA GLY A 418 27.72 35.08 21.36
C GLY A 418 28.57 35.55 22.54
N GLU A 419 29.17 34.62 23.30
CA GLU A 419 30.11 34.94 24.39
C GLU A 419 31.32 35.74 23.88
N LEU A 420 31.91 35.34 22.76
CA LEU A 420 33.09 36.00 22.19
C LEU A 420 32.77 37.42 21.69
N ILE A 421 31.60 37.60 21.06
CA ILE A 421 31.11 38.92 20.66
C ILE A 421 30.94 39.82 21.90
N ALA A 422 30.25 39.33 22.93
CA ALA A 422 30.05 40.09 24.16
C ALA A 422 31.38 40.44 24.87
N ALA A 423 32.34 39.52 24.92
CA ALA A 423 33.66 39.78 25.48
C ALA A 423 34.42 40.84 24.69
N ARG A 424 34.38 40.77 23.35
CA ARG A 424 35.01 41.74 22.46
C ARG A 424 34.38 43.13 22.56
N ASP A 425 33.06 43.20 22.67
CA ASP A 425 32.33 44.47 22.86
C ASP A 425 32.64 45.09 24.23
N ALA A 426 32.73 44.27 25.28
CA ALA A 426 33.13 44.72 26.61
C ALA A 426 34.57 45.25 26.63
N GLU A 427 35.50 44.56 25.94
CA GLU A 427 36.88 45.03 25.78
C GLU A 427 36.94 46.35 25.00
N GLN A 428 36.23 46.45 23.88
CA GLN A 428 36.15 47.67 23.07
C GLN A 428 35.53 48.85 23.85
N ALA A 429 34.53 48.60 24.70
CA ALA A 429 33.96 49.61 25.59
C ALA A 429 34.98 50.05 26.66
N ALA A 430 35.75 49.11 27.22
CA ALA A 430 36.78 49.40 28.21
C ALA A 430 37.94 50.20 27.60
N THR A 431 38.41 49.87 26.40
CA THR A 431 39.45 50.64 25.70
C THR A 431 38.97 52.04 25.35
N SER A 432 37.74 52.19 24.85
CA SER A 432 37.15 53.49 24.53
C SER A 432 37.04 54.39 25.77
N ARG A 433 36.63 53.82 26.91
CA ARG A 433 36.61 54.56 28.19
C ARG A 433 38.01 55.01 28.62
N LYS A 434 39.03 54.16 28.49
CA LYS A 434 40.41 54.51 28.82
C LYS A 434 40.94 55.64 27.95
N LEU A 435 40.66 55.60 26.64
CA LEU A 435 41.05 56.67 25.70
C LEU A 435 40.37 57.99 26.05
N LEU A 436 39.05 57.99 26.29
CA LEU A 436 38.31 59.19 26.70
C LEU A 436 38.86 59.77 28.02
N GLN A 437 39.12 58.93 29.02
CA GLN A 437 39.69 59.37 30.29
C GLN A 437 41.11 59.94 30.12
N GLN A 438 41.92 59.38 29.23
CA GLN A 438 43.24 59.88 28.90
C GLN A 438 43.15 61.24 28.19
N GLU A 439 42.28 61.39 27.20
CA GLU A 439 42.05 62.66 26.52
C GLU A 439 41.56 63.74 27.49
N GLU A 440 40.62 63.41 28.38
CA GLU A 440 40.12 64.32 29.40
C GLU A 440 41.24 64.74 30.37
N SER A 441 42.07 63.78 30.82
CA SER A 441 43.23 64.07 31.67
C SER A 441 44.25 64.99 30.98
N GLN A 442 44.50 64.77 29.68
CA GLN A 442 45.37 65.64 28.88
C GLN A 442 44.76 67.03 28.69
N ARG A 443 43.46 67.12 28.39
CA ARG A 443 42.74 68.41 28.28
C ARG A 443 42.81 69.19 29.58
N ILE A 444 42.58 68.55 30.73
CA ILE A 444 42.69 69.18 32.05
C ILE A 444 44.11 69.69 32.28
N ARG A 445 45.14 68.87 31.99
CA ARG A 445 46.55 69.30 32.09
C ARG A 445 46.83 70.53 31.23
N PHE A 446 46.50 70.50 29.95
CA PHE A 446 46.73 71.65 29.05
C PHE A 446 45.96 72.89 29.50
N THR A 447 44.74 72.73 30.01
CA THR A 447 43.95 73.86 30.52
C THR A 447 44.62 74.49 31.74
N ASN A 448 45.16 73.67 32.65
CA ASN A 448 45.92 74.16 33.81
C ASN A 448 47.22 74.86 33.38
N GLU A 449 48.00 74.27 32.47
CA GLU A 449 49.23 74.88 31.94
C GLU A 449 48.94 76.22 31.22
N LEU A 450 47.84 76.30 30.46
CA LEU A 450 47.38 77.53 29.81
C LEU A 450 46.98 78.57 30.87
N HIS A 451 46.31 78.16 31.93
CA HIS A 451 45.96 79.05 33.03
C HIS A 451 47.20 79.59 33.76
N GLU A 452 48.16 78.73 34.09
CA GLU A 452 49.44 79.10 34.72
C GLU A 452 50.25 80.06 33.85
N THR A 453 50.37 79.78 32.56
CA THR A 453 51.07 80.66 31.61
C THR A 453 50.37 82.01 31.45
N ASN A 454 49.04 82.05 31.42
CA ASN A 454 48.28 83.31 31.43
C ASN A 454 48.51 84.11 32.71
N GLN A 455 48.51 83.46 33.88
CA GLN A 455 48.83 84.13 35.14
C GLN A 455 50.24 84.72 35.13
N LEU A 456 51.22 83.98 34.61
CA LEU A 456 52.60 84.45 34.48
C LEU A 456 52.70 85.64 33.51
N LEU A 457 52.00 85.60 32.37
CA LEU A 457 51.93 86.71 31.42
C LEU A 457 51.29 87.95 32.05
N GLU A 458 50.24 87.78 32.86
CA GLU A 458 49.60 88.89 33.58
C GLU A 458 50.56 89.52 34.60
N GLN A 459 51.33 88.70 35.33
CA GLN A 459 52.38 89.18 36.24
C GLN A 459 53.47 89.96 35.50
N LEU A 460 54.00 89.40 34.41
CA LEU A 460 55.01 90.08 33.57
C LEU A 460 54.47 91.39 32.98
N SER A 461 53.20 91.44 32.61
CA SER A 461 52.55 92.66 32.13
C SER A 461 52.46 93.73 33.23
N LYS A 462 52.11 93.34 34.47
CA LYS A 462 52.11 94.23 35.63
C LYS A 462 53.51 94.77 35.93
N GLU A 463 54.52 93.89 35.99
CA GLU A 463 55.92 94.28 36.18
C GLU A 463 56.43 95.20 35.05
N ALA A 464 56.10 94.91 33.79
CA ALA A 464 56.46 95.75 32.66
C ALA A 464 55.80 97.14 32.75
N HIS A 465 54.55 97.21 33.23
CA HIS A 465 53.85 98.47 33.48
C HIS A 465 54.51 99.25 34.63
N GLU A 466 54.86 98.60 35.74
CA GLU A 466 55.60 99.20 36.85
C GLU A 466 56.97 99.73 36.42
N LEU A 467 57.73 98.97 35.62
CA LEU A 467 59.00 99.41 35.05
C LEU A 467 58.82 100.63 34.15
N ARG A 468 57.75 100.67 33.33
CA ARG A 468 57.43 101.86 32.52
C ARG A 468 57.12 103.06 33.41
N ASN A 469 56.34 102.88 34.47
CA ASN A 469 56.00 103.93 35.42
C ASN A 469 57.26 104.44 36.15
N PHE A 470 58.11 103.54 36.62
CA PHE A 470 59.39 103.88 37.24
C PHE A 470 60.27 104.68 36.29
N ARG A 471 60.46 104.21 35.04
CA ARG A 471 61.20 104.95 34.01
C ARG A 471 60.62 106.35 33.84
N SER A 472 59.31 106.49 33.70
CA SER A 472 58.62 107.78 33.57
C SER A 472 58.85 108.72 34.75
N VAL A 473 58.82 108.20 36.00
CA VAL A 473 59.10 108.99 37.21
C VAL A 473 60.56 109.45 37.23
N VAL A 474 61.52 108.55 37.03
CA VAL A 474 62.94 108.90 37.03
C VAL A 474 63.27 109.84 35.88
N GLY A 475 62.74 109.60 34.68
CA GLY A 475 62.92 110.51 33.55
C GLY A 475 62.38 111.90 33.82
N ARG A 476 61.19 112.02 34.44
CA ARG A 476 60.67 113.32 34.89
C ARG A 476 61.58 114.00 35.90
N LEU A 477 62.13 113.26 36.88
CA LEU A 477 63.10 113.81 37.85
C LEU A 477 64.39 114.31 37.17
N LEU A 478 64.79 113.69 36.05
CA LEU A 478 65.92 114.10 35.22
C LEU A 478 65.58 115.20 34.18
N GLY A 479 64.32 115.64 34.10
CA GLY A 479 63.86 116.59 33.08
C GLY A 479 63.72 116.00 31.67
N MET A 480 63.70 114.67 31.54
CA MET A 480 63.65 113.93 30.27
C MET A 480 62.22 113.43 29.98
N ARG A 481 61.83 113.42 28.69
CA ARG A 481 60.56 112.81 28.25
C ARG A 481 60.80 111.39 27.77
N VAL A 482 60.53 110.43 28.65
CA VAL A 482 60.87 109.00 28.49
C VAL A 482 60.26 108.36 27.24
N ASP A 483 59.04 108.76 26.85
CA ASP A 483 58.34 108.21 25.69
C ASP A 483 58.92 108.66 24.34
N GLN A 484 59.84 109.63 24.36
CA GLN A 484 60.51 110.16 23.16
C GLN A 484 61.97 109.69 23.04
N LEU A 485 62.44 108.88 24.00
CA LEU A 485 63.81 108.37 24.02
C LEU A 485 63.92 107.08 23.20
N ALA A 486 64.94 106.98 22.35
CA ALA A 486 65.18 105.77 21.55
C ALA A 486 65.68 104.62 22.42
N ALA A 487 66.43 104.92 23.49
CA ALA A 487 66.91 103.92 24.45
C ALA A 487 66.71 104.40 25.91
N PRO A 488 65.47 104.37 26.44
CA PRO A 488 65.12 105.01 27.71
C PRO A 488 66.01 104.61 28.88
N ASN A 489 66.33 103.32 29.03
CA ASN A 489 67.18 102.83 30.12
C ASN A 489 68.60 103.39 30.04
N LYS A 490 69.21 103.37 28.84
CA LYS A 490 70.60 103.82 28.67
C LYS A 490 70.69 105.31 28.95
N GLU A 491 69.74 106.09 28.44
CA GLU A 491 69.72 107.54 28.58
C GLU A 491 69.40 107.99 30.01
N ILE A 492 68.46 107.32 30.69
CA ILE A 492 68.19 107.55 32.12
C ILE A 492 69.43 107.24 32.95
N ILE A 493 70.10 106.11 32.71
CA ILE A 493 71.33 105.74 33.43
C ILE A 493 72.41 106.81 33.22
N HIS A 494 72.65 107.24 31.98
CA HIS A 494 73.62 108.31 31.71
C HIS A 494 73.24 109.64 32.38
N GLY A 495 71.94 109.95 32.49
CA GLY A 495 71.44 111.12 33.19
C GLY A 495 71.71 111.06 34.70
N VAL A 496 71.44 109.91 35.34
CA VAL A 496 71.76 109.69 36.76
C VAL A 496 73.27 109.72 36.99
N GLU A 497 74.06 109.07 36.14
CA GLU A 497 75.53 109.10 36.23
C GLU A 497 76.09 110.52 36.09
N ARG A 498 75.48 111.36 35.24
CA ARG A 498 75.85 112.78 35.12
C ARG A 498 75.53 113.54 36.40
N LEU A 499 74.32 113.37 36.95
CA LEU A 499 73.94 113.97 38.24
C LEU A 499 74.84 113.50 39.39
N LEU A 500 75.22 112.23 39.42
CA LEU A 500 76.14 111.70 40.43
C LEU A 500 77.57 112.24 40.26
N LYS A 501 78.03 112.45 39.03
CA LYS A 501 79.31 113.12 38.76
C LYS A 501 79.28 114.60 39.14
N GLU A 502 78.14 115.28 38.94
CA GLU A 502 77.93 116.68 39.34
C GLU A 502 77.77 116.83 40.86
N ALA A 503 77.04 115.93 41.53
CA ALA A 503 76.91 115.89 42.98
C ALA A 503 78.20 115.42 43.68
N GLY A 504 78.96 114.51 43.06
CA GLY A 504 80.27 114.05 43.53
C GLY A 504 81.40 115.08 43.41
N GLY A 505 81.19 116.15 42.64
CA GLY A 505 82.14 117.27 42.51
C GLY A 505 82.10 118.29 43.67
N ASN A 506 81.04 118.28 44.49
CA ASN A 506 80.79 119.30 45.51
C ASN A 506 80.48 118.68 46.88
N CYS A 507 81.38 117.88 47.47
CA CYS A 507 81.37 117.52 48.91
C CYS A 507 82.71 116.86 49.33
N GLN A 508 83.74 117.65 49.64
CA GLN A 508 84.78 117.23 50.58
C GLN A 508 84.28 117.51 52.00
N SER A 509 84.01 116.46 52.79
CA SER A 509 84.39 116.33 54.21
C SER A 509 83.55 115.29 54.98
N ARG A 510 84.30 114.42 55.68
CA ARG A 510 83.97 113.73 56.95
C ARG A 510 82.89 112.63 56.98
N SER A 511 83.42 111.41 57.08
CA SER A 511 83.14 110.37 58.10
C SER A 511 81.70 110.17 58.57
N THR A 512 81.19 108.94 58.45
CA THR A 512 81.12 107.99 59.59
C THR A 512 80.75 106.59 59.11
N ALA A 513 81.09 105.63 59.97
CA ALA A 513 81.14 104.19 59.78
C ALA A 513 79.77 103.48 59.74
N PHE A 514 79.87 102.14 59.76
CA PHE A 514 78.85 101.07 59.84
C PHE A 514 78.59 100.39 58.48
N SER A 515 79.12 99.19 58.20
CA SER A 515 79.05 97.88 58.89
C SER A 515 77.77 97.09 58.59
N ALA A 516 78.00 95.91 58.00
CA ALA A 516 77.11 94.73 57.93
C ALA A 516 75.84 94.90 57.07
N ARG A 517 75.26 93.88 56.42
CA ARG A 517 75.29 92.44 56.66
C ARG A 517 75.21 91.66 55.34
N SER A 518 75.92 90.55 55.32
CA SER A 518 75.56 89.34 54.59
C SER A 518 74.14 88.89 54.91
N VAL A 519 73.35 88.53 53.90
CA VAL A 519 72.27 87.52 54.01
C VAL A 519 72.18 86.73 52.71
N SER A 520 72.63 85.47 52.74
CA SER A 520 72.13 84.41 51.86
C SER A 520 70.65 84.14 52.12
N PRO A 521 69.94 83.61 51.13
CA PRO A 521 68.94 82.56 51.37
C PRO A 521 69.37 81.30 50.61
N ARG A 522 69.75 80.18 51.26
CA ARG A 522 68.86 79.10 51.76
C ARG A 522 67.58 78.97 50.95
N LYS A 523 67.49 77.99 50.03
CA LYS A 523 66.90 76.65 50.24
C LYS A 523 65.56 76.67 50.98
N ALA A 524 64.49 76.34 50.26
CA ALA A 524 63.32 75.66 50.79
C ALA A 524 63.12 74.36 50.00
N LEU A 525 63.45 73.25 50.65
CA LEU A 525 62.89 71.93 50.37
C LEU A 525 61.54 71.88 51.09
N HIS A 526 60.48 71.48 50.41
CA HIS A 526 59.39 70.77 51.05
C HIS A 526 59.21 69.40 50.42
N SER A 527 59.37 68.43 51.30
CA SER A 527 59.11 67.00 51.21
C SER A 527 57.61 66.68 51.21
N SER A 528 57.23 65.62 50.49
CA SER A 528 56.24 64.60 50.84
C SER A 528 56.44 63.47 49.81
N SER A 529 56.89 62.24 50.09
CA SER A 529 56.60 61.24 51.13
C SER A 529 55.22 60.58 51.04
N ALA A 530 55.15 59.49 50.26
CA ALA A 530 54.42 58.24 50.49
C ALA A 530 55.01 57.25 49.45
N ARG A 531 55.59 56.07 49.71
CA ARG A 531 55.50 55.03 50.75
C ARG A 531 54.12 54.42 50.92
N ILE A 532 53.77 53.48 50.04
CA ILE A 532 53.14 52.21 50.40
C ILE A 532 53.87 51.10 49.63
N GLY A 533 54.42 50.14 50.36
CA GLY A 533 54.84 48.84 49.86
C GLY A 533 53.87 47.75 50.32
N PHE A 534 54.31 46.50 50.17
CA PHE A 534 53.73 45.20 50.57
C PHE A 534 52.99 44.43 49.45
N THR A 535 53.68 43.45 48.84
CA THR A 535 53.70 41.96 49.08
C THR A 535 52.60 41.25 48.28
N HIS A 536 52.78 40.09 47.66
CA HIS A 536 53.47 38.88 48.13
C HIS A 536 53.79 37.95 46.95
N GLU A 537 54.88 37.21 47.10
CA GLU A 537 55.38 36.11 46.27
C GLU A 537 54.54 34.82 46.38
N TYR A 538 54.58 34.02 45.31
CA TYR A 538 54.75 32.57 45.23
C TYR A 538 54.03 31.52 46.11
N CYS A 539 53.98 30.35 45.44
CA CYS A 539 53.91 28.95 45.86
C CYS A 539 52.52 28.32 45.72
N GLU A 540 52.35 27.49 44.67
CA GLU A 540 52.71 26.04 44.60
C GLU A 540 51.54 25.24 45.20
N GLU A 541 51.14 24.05 44.80
CA GLU A 541 51.58 23.02 43.85
C GLU A 541 50.42 22.00 43.85
N GLY A 542 50.42 21.06 42.89
CA GLY A 542 49.67 19.81 43.04
C GLY A 542 48.92 19.42 41.76
N TYR A 543 49.60 18.89 40.75
CA TYR A 543 49.92 17.46 40.52
C TYR A 543 48.75 16.59 40.03
N ALA A 544 49.12 15.69 39.11
CA ALA A 544 48.40 14.60 38.45
C ALA A 544 47.59 15.01 37.19
N GLY A 545 47.84 14.50 35.99
CA GLY A 545 48.78 13.46 35.55
C GLY A 545 48.76 13.38 34.02
N THR A 546 49.90 13.01 33.43
CA THR A 546 50.03 12.46 32.07
C THR A 546 49.68 10.95 32.11
N PRO A 547 49.80 10.11 31.05
CA PRO A 547 50.07 10.35 29.62
C PRO A 547 49.25 9.43 28.64
N TYR A 548 49.54 9.55 27.33
CA TYR A 548 49.51 8.52 26.26
C TYR A 548 48.36 7.47 26.18
N HIS A 549 47.63 7.44 25.05
CA HIS A 549 47.65 6.25 24.16
C HIS A 549 47.05 6.50 22.76
N ARG A 550 47.88 6.22 21.76
CA ARG A 550 47.52 5.81 20.39
C ARG A 550 46.75 4.48 20.46
N SER A 551 45.64 4.31 19.76
CA SER A 551 45.12 3.01 19.27
C SER A 551 43.99 3.16 18.26
N HIS A 552 44.25 2.65 17.06
CA HIS A 552 43.27 2.08 16.12
C HIS A 552 42.34 1.07 16.84
N PRO A 553 41.21 0.73 16.20
CA PRO A 553 41.11 -0.68 15.81
C PRO A 553 40.68 -0.86 14.36
N ASP A 554 41.50 -1.63 13.63
CA ASP A 554 41.02 -2.60 12.66
C ASP A 554 40.40 -3.78 13.42
N PHE A 555 39.21 -4.24 12.99
CA PHE A 555 38.68 -5.61 13.13
C PHE A 555 37.46 -5.66 12.19
N ILE A 556 37.50 -6.25 11.00
CA ILE A 556 37.53 -7.69 10.64
C ILE A 556 36.62 -8.57 11.51
N GLY A 557 35.40 -8.80 11.03
CA GLY A 557 34.59 -9.98 11.34
C GLY A 557 33.64 -10.23 10.17
N ARG A 558 34.01 -11.09 9.21
CA ARG A 558 33.45 -12.46 9.07
C ARG A 558 31.92 -12.45 9.13
N ASP A 559 31.23 -12.47 8.01
CA ASP A 559 31.08 -13.64 7.12
C ASP A 559 30.92 -14.95 7.91
N LYS A 560 29.65 -15.34 8.14
CA LYS A 560 29.15 -16.72 8.20
C LYS A 560 27.65 -16.77 8.55
N SER A 561 26.84 -17.08 7.55
CA SER A 561 25.66 -17.98 7.53
C SER A 561 24.86 -17.61 6.28
N ARG A 562 24.76 -18.37 5.18
CA ARG A 562 24.44 -19.81 5.05
C ARG A 562 23.30 -20.25 5.98
N ARG A 563 22.08 -19.90 5.61
CA ARG A 563 21.04 -20.86 5.23
C ARG A 563 20.08 -20.24 4.23
#